data_AF-X0VGH5-F1
#
_entry.id   AF-X0VGH5-F1
#
_cell.length_a   1.000
_cell.length_b   1.000
_cell.length_c   1.000
_cell.angle_alpha   90.00
_cell.angle_beta   90.00
_cell.angle_gamma   90.00
#
_symmetry.space_group_name_H-M   'P 1'
#
loop_
_entity.id
_entity.type
_entity.pdbx_description
1 polymer ?
#
loop_
_entity_poly.entity_id
_entity_poly.type
_entity_poly.pdbx_seq_one_letter_code
_entity_poly.pdbx_strand_id
1 'polypeptide(L)'
;TTEERIYIYDTETKALREVVPPASIMAVQVWNWGNFWMRFRPDGNALAFPAGHGLYVFDVESGETKTITEGTDRAIGSAAWSPDGKWLAYPKQDRELINHVYVYSFETGEERRLYDDPLGEWNPVFTPDGRYLLFLARRDLDANRMYDRTGRSWVLPEVYALALQKEAEDPDEPKDVDDKKKKDKDEDEDEEDEDADEDEDEDEDEEIEEPAEPAEPVEVAIAFEDLDMRTRRLTHMVEPVWSSLLITSDSERVIFGVSESRGDKRVGV
;
A
#
# COMPACT_ATOMS: atom_id res chain seq x y z
N THR A 1 27.04 -9.60 -20.24
CA THR A 1 26.11 -8.65 -19.59
C THR A 1 24.81 -8.75 -20.34
N THR A 2 23.73 -9.16 -19.67
CA THR A 2 22.40 -9.17 -20.28
C THR A 2 21.86 -7.75 -20.17
N GLU A 3 21.43 -7.15 -21.28
CA GLU A 3 20.68 -5.90 -21.25
C GLU A 3 19.20 -6.25 -21.11
N GLU A 4 18.56 -5.74 -20.07
CA GLU A 4 17.14 -5.92 -19.84
C GLU A 4 16.38 -4.74 -20.42
N ARG A 5 15.23 -5.01 -21.03
CA ARG A 5 14.40 -4.02 -21.73
C ARG A 5 12.97 -4.13 -21.23
N ILE A 6 12.32 -3.00 -21.10
CA ILE A 6 10.91 -2.91 -20.69
C ILE A 6 10.09 -2.62 -21.94
N TYR A 7 8.99 -3.35 -22.11
CA TYR A 7 8.05 -3.15 -23.20
C TYR A 7 6.63 -2.95 -22.66
N ILE A 8 5.88 -2.04 -23.27
CA ILE A 8 4.44 -1.90 -23.10
C ILE A 8 3.77 -2.49 -24.33
N TYR A 9 2.87 -3.43 -24.12
CA TYR A 9 2.04 -4.01 -25.16
C TYR A 9 0.61 -3.53 -25.00
N ASP A 10 0.12 -2.81 -26.00
CA ASP A 10 -1.27 -2.37 -26.08
C ASP A 10 -2.12 -3.54 -26.60
N THR A 11 -3.06 -3.99 -25.78
CA THR A 11 -3.89 -5.16 -26.09
C THR A 11 -4.95 -4.89 -27.14
N GLU A 12 -5.35 -3.63 -27.36
CA GLU A 12 -6.34 -3.24 -28.36
C GLU A 12 -5.68 -3.04 -29.71
N THR A 13 -4.68 -2.15 -29.76
CA THR A 13 -3.99 -1.79 -31.01
C THR A 13 -2.93 -2.82 -31.42
N LYS A 14 -2.58 -3.75 -30.53
CA LYS A 14 -1.50 -4.74 -30.69
C LYS A 14 -0.12 -4.09 -30.87
N ALA A 15 0.00 -2.81 -30.53
CA ALA A 15 1.26 -2.08 -30.61
C ALA A 15 2.21 -2.50 -29.48
N LEU A 16 3.49 -2.65 -29.82
CA LEU A 16 4.55 -2.91 -28.86
C LEU A 16 5.48 -1.69 -28.82
N ARG A 17 5.62 -1.08 -27.64
CA ARG A 17 6.47 0.11 -27.41
C ARG A 17 7.58 -0.25 -26.44
N GLU A 18 8.81 0.13 -26.75
CA GLU A 18 9.95 0.00 -25.82
C GLU A 18 9.95 1.20 -24.87
N VAL A 19 10.04 0.95 -23.57
CA VAL A 19 10.22 1.99 -22.55
C VAL A 19 11.70 2.31 -22.49
N VAL A 20 12.08 3.48 -22.97
CA VAL A 20 13.48 3.88 -23.11
C VAL A 20 13.90 4.70 -21.88
N PRO A 21 14.77 4.18 -20.99
CA PRO A 21 15.32 4.97 -19.90
C PRO A 21 16.24 6.08 -20.41
N PRO A 22 16.53 7.12 -19.59
CA PRO A 22 17.53 8.12 -19.92
C PRO A 22 18.90 7.49 -20.24
N ALA A 23 19.62 8.08 -21.21
CA ALA A 23 20.92 7.56 -21.67
C ALA A 23 22.02 7.53 -20.58
N SER A 24 21.83 8.23 -19.46
CA SER A 24 22.70 8.18 -18.28
C SER A 24 22.63 6.85 -17.53
N ILE A 25 21.62 6.02 -17.79
CA ILE A 25 21.45 4.72 -17.14
C ILE A 25 22.25 3.67 -17.91
N MET A 26 23.35 3.20 -17.29
CA MET A 26 24.26 2.21 -17.89
C MET A 26 23.65 0.81 -18.03
N ALA A 27 22.59 0.49 -17.28
CA ALA A 27 21.76 -0.71 -17.44
C ALA A 27 20.46 -0.57 -16.63
N VAL A 28 19.32 -0.93 -17.22
CA VAL A 28 18.16 -1.34 -16.42
C VAL A 28 18.57 -2.65 -15.77
N GLN A 29 18.73 -2.66 -14.45
CA GLN A 29 18.88 -3.89 -13.68
C GLN A 29 17.52 -4.26 -13.14
N VAL A 30 16.81 -5.06 -13.92
CA VAL A 30 15.66 -5.87 -13.50
C VAL A 30 16.23 -6.99 -12.61
N TRP A 31 16.67 -6.64 -11.39
CA TRP A 31 17.10 -7.62 -10.39
C TRP A 31 16.09 -8.77 -10.37
N ASN A 32 16.54 -10.03 -10.37
CA ASN A 32 15.82 -11.30 -10.59
C ASN A 32 14.45 -11.53 -9.84
N TRP A 33 13.92 -10.54 -9.13
CA TRP A 33 12.55 -10.39 -8.65
C TRP A 33 11.75 -9.36 -9.50
N GLY A 34 11.98 -9.35 -10.82
CA GLY A 34 12.03 -8.17 -11.69
C GLY A 34 10.78 -7.41 -12.16
N ASN A 35 9.55 -7.80 -11.85
CA ASN A 35 8.36 -7.07 -12.34
C ASN A 35 7.50 -6.44 -11.24
N PHE A 36 7.86 -6.62 -9.96
CA PHE A 36 6.96 -6.29 -8.85
C PHE A 36 6.85 -4.81 -8.50
N TRP A 37 7.70 -3.94 -9.04
CA TRP A 37 7.78 -2.52 -8.65
C TRP A 37 7.45 -1.52 -9.76
N MET A 38 7.13 -2.00 -10.97
CA MET A 38 6.59 -1.15 -12.03
C MET A 38 5.09 -0.91 -11.77
N ARG A 39 4.63 0.32 -11.95
CA ARG A 39 3.22 0.69 -11.73
C ARG A 39 2.75 1.70 -12.77
N PHE A 40 1.67 1.37 -13.47
CA PHE A 40 0.95 2.35 -14.25
C PHE A 40 0.31 3.38 -13.33
N ARG A 41 0.29 4.63 -13.78
CA ARG A 41 -0.62 5.65 -13.26
C ARG A 41 -2.05 5.14 -13.47
N PRO A 42 -3.03 5.46 -12.59
CA PRO A 42 -4.38 4.89 -12.69
C PRO A 42 -5.06 5.08 -14.05
N ASP A 43 -4.74 6.17 -14.76
CA ASP A 43 -5.25 6.46 -16.10
C ASP A 43 -4.57 5.67 -17.24
N GLY A 44 -3.54 4.87 -16.94
CA GLY A 44 -2.78 4.08 -17.91
C GLY A 44 -1.77 4.86 -18.77
N ASN A 45 -1.73 6.19 -18.67
CA ASN A 45 -0.93 7.02 -19.59
C ASN A 45 0.52 7.24 -19.14
N ALA A 46 0.91 6.74 -17.97
CA ALA A 46 2.29 6.82 -17.49
C ALA A 46 2.70 5.56 -16.73
N LEU A 47 3.98 5.18 -16.83
CA LEU A 47 4.56 4.04 -16.12
C LEU A 47 5.69 4.52 -15.21
N ALA A 48 5.52 4.31 -13.90
CA ALA A 48 6.62 4.45 -12.94
C ALA A 48 7.45 3.17 -12.90
N PHE A 49 8.77 3.30 -12.95
CA PHE A 49 9.69 2.16 -12.90
C PHE A 49 11.05 2.53 -12.26
N PRO A 50 11.62 1.64 -11.43
CA PRO A 50 12.96 1.83 -10.91
C PRO A 50 14.02 1.41 -11.94
N ALA A 51 15.13 2.13 -12.01
CA ALA A 51 16.29 1.76 -12.82
C ALA A 51 17.59 2.27 -12.18
N GLY A 52 18.59 1.40 -12.04
CA GLY A 52 19.78 1.72 -11.24
C GLY A 52 19.38 2.07 -9.80
N HIS A 53 19.77 3.26 -9.32
CA HIS A 53 19.35 3.79 -8.01
C HIS A 53 18.24 4.84 -8.13
N GLY A 54 17.69 5.08 -9.32
CA GLY A 54 16.68 6.11 -9.56
C GLY A 54 15.26 5.56 -9.75
N LEU A 55 14.29 6.46 -9.68
CA LEU A 55 12.90 6.25 -10.05
C LEU A 55 12.54 7.16 -11.22
N TYR A 56 11.92 6.58 -12.23
CA TYR A 56 11.58 7.25 -13.48
C TYR A 56 10.11 7.05 -13.81
N VAL A 57 9.58 7.97 -14.61
CA VAL A 57 8.24 7.88 -15.16
C VAL A 57 8.33 8.03 -16.67
N PHE A 58 7.85 7.01 -17.38
CA PHE A 58 7.68 7.01 -18.82
C PHE A 58 6.26 7.45 -19.17
N ASP A 59 6.14 8.48 -19.99
CA ASP A 59 4.87 8.90 -20.57
C ASP A 59 4.55 8.03 -21.80
N VAL A 60 3.38 7.40 -21.79
CA VAL A 60 3.00 6.43 -22.82
C VAL A 60 2.70 7.11 -24.15
N GLU A 61 2.14 8.33 -24.12
CA GLU A 61 1.73 9.07 -25.31
C GLU A 61 2.93 9.68 -26.02
N SER A 62 3.76 10.44 -25.29
CA SER A 62 4.93 11.13 -25.85
C SER A 62 6.12 10.20 -26.05
N GLY A 63 6.21 9.10 -25.29
CA GLY A 63 7.35 8.21 -25.26
C GLY A 63 8.57 8.78 -24.52
N GLU A 64 8.38 9.86 -23.76
CA GLU A 64 9.45 10.51 -23.00
C GLU A 64 9.57 9.94 -21.58
N THR A 65 10.80 9.83 -21.09
CA THR A 65 11.07 9.43 -19.71
C THR A 65 11.56 10.60 -18.88
N LYS A 66 10.89 10.84 -17.76
CA LYS A 66 11.24 11.83 -16.74
C LYS A 66 11.89 11.16 -15.53
N THR A 67 12.98 11.73 -15.03
CA THR A 67 13.55 11.36 -13.72
C THR A 67 12.72 11.97 -12.59
N ILE A 68 12.25 11.14 -11.65
CA ILE A 68 11.55 11.59 -10.44
C ILE A 68 12.54 11.82 -9.32
N THR A 69 13.41 10.85 -9.08
CA THR A 69 14.48 10.96 -8.07
C THR A 69 15.66 10.08 -8.44
N GLU A 70 16.82 10.43 -7.90
CA GLU A 70 18.01 9.59 -7.85
C GLU A 70 18.33 9.26 -6.38
N GLY A 71 18.50 7.98 -6.09
CA GLY A 71 18.99 7.47 -4.81
C GLY A 71 20.52 7.39 -4.78
N THR A 72 21.07 7.20 -3.59
CA THR A 72 22.51 7.12 -3.37
C THR A 72 23.04 5.70 -3.57
N ASP A 73 22.60 4.75 -2.73
CA ASP A 73 23.24 3.43 -2.61
C ASP A 73 22.32 2.23 -2.92
N ARG A 74 21.00 2.42 -2.92
CA ARG A 74 20.04 1.33 -3.16
C ARG A 74 19.03 1.72 -4.22
N ALA A 75 18.58 0.71 -4.98
CA ALA A 75 17.44 0.84 -5.87
C ALA A 75 16.19 1.31 -5.10
N ILE A 76 15.45 2.22 -5.73
CA ILE A 76 14.12 2.63 -5.24
C ILE A 76 13.20 1.41 -5.32
N GLY A 77 12.50 1.14 -4.21
CA GLY A 77 11.54 0.03 -4.10
C GLY A 77 10.21 0.31 -4.81
N SER A 78 9.14 -0.39 -4.40
CA SER A 78 7.81 -0.19 -4.99
C SER A 78 7.35 1.25 -4.80
N ALA A 79 7.09 1.93 -5.92
CA ALA A 79 6.37 3.20 -5.91
C ALA A 79 4.84 2.94 -5.93
N ALA A 80 4.06 3.93 -5.53
CA ALA A 80 2.60 3.91 -5.57
C ALA A 80 2.05 5.25 -6.04
N TRP A 81 1.23 5.20 -7.09
CA TRP A 81 0.47 6.36 -7.55
C TRP A 81 -0.72 6.62 -6.63
N SER A 82 -1.04 7.89 -6.40
CA SER A 82 -2.34 8.26 -5.84
C SER A 82 -3.48 7.89 -6.82
N PRO A 83 -4.70 7.64 -6.34
CA PRO A 83 -5.86 7.35 -7.18
C PRO A 83 -6.16 8.42 -8.23
N ASP A 84 -5.86 9.70 -7.94
CA ASP A 84 -5.96 10.80 -8.92
C ASP A 84 -4.74 10.95 -9.86
N GLY A 85 -3.69 10.15 -9.67
CA GLY A 85 -2.46 10.21 -10.46
C GLY A 85 -1.62 11.48 -10.27
N LYS A 86 -1.96 12.36 -9.31
CA LYS A 86 -1.23 13.62 -9.06
C LYS A 86 0.01 13.44 -8.18
N TRP A 87 0.10 12.32 -7.45
CA TRP A 87 1.18 12.01 -6.52
C TRP A 87 1.81 10.65 -6.83
N LEU A 88 3.10 10.53 -6.51
CA LEU A 88 3.81 9.26 -6.50
C LEU A 88 4.57 9.12 -5.18
N ALA A 89 4.20 8.12 -4.37
CA ALA A 89 4.88 7.77 -3.13
C ALA A 89 5.93 6.69 -3.39
N TYR A 90 7.09 6.75 -2.73
CA TYR A 90 8.16 5.74 -2.88
C TYR A 90 9.13 5.73 -1.70
N PRO A 91 9.79 4.58 -1.42
CA PRO A 91 10.86 4.51 -0.45
C PRO A 91 12.19 4.98 -1.04
N LYS A 92 12.92 5.83 -0.33
CA LYS A 92 14.25 6.32 -0.71
C LYS A 92 15.14 6.42 0.53
N GLN A 93 16.41 6.02 0.37
CA GLN A 93 17.38 6.17 1.45
C GLN A 93 17.83 7.62 1.61
N ASP A 94 17.97 8.05 2.86
CA ASP A 94 18.65 9.29 3.19
C ASP A 94 20.18 9.12 3.24
N ARG A 95 20.89 10.13 3.77
CA ARG A 95 22.35 10.11 3.90
C ARG A 95 22.86 9.12 4.95
N GLU A 96 22.01 8.72 5.89
CA GLU A 96 22.31 7.74 6.93
C GLU A 96 21.95 6.31 6.49
N LEU A 97 21.52 6.16 5.23
CA LEU A 97 21.10 4.90 4.61
C LEU A 97 19.82 4.32 5.22
N ILE A 98 19.02 5.17 5.87
CA ILE A 98 17.69 4.80 6.40
C ILE A 98 16.66 5.06 5.31
N ASN A 99 15.77 4.10 5.07
CA ASN A 99 14.70 4.27 4.09
C ASN A 99 13.62 5.19 4.67
N HIS A 100 13.17 6.15 3.87
CA HIS A 100 11.96 6.92 4.15
C HIS A 100 10.98 6.92 3.01
N VAL A 101 9.71 7.07 3.35
CA VAL A 101 8.66 7.32 2.35
C VAL A 101 8.71 8.80 1.95
N TYR A 102 8.90 9.02 0.66
CA TYR A 102 8.80 10.31 -0.01
C TYR A 102 7.55 10.33 -0.88
N VAL A 103 7.06 11.53 -1.17
CA VAL A 103 6.06 11.80 -2.21
C VAL A 103 6.58 12.82 -3.20
N TYR A 104 6.25 12.61 -4.47
CA TYR A 104 6.49 13.55 -5.56
C TYR A 104 5.15 14.09 -6.07
N SER A 105 5.03 15.41 -6.15
CA SER A 105 3.87 16.08 -6.77
C SER A 105 4.13 16.30 -8.26
N PHE A 106 3.23 15.83 -9.12
CA PHE A 106 3.28 16.15 -10.55
C PHE A 106 2.79 17.56 -10.88
N GLU A 107 2.03 18.18 -9.96
CA GLU A 107 1.56 19.55 -10.11
C GLU A 107 2.68 20.56 -9.83
N THR A 108 3.39 20.42 -8.70
CA THR A 108 4.43 21.37 -8.30
C THR A 108 5.82 20.94 -8.76
N GLY A 109 6.01 19.66 -9.08
CA GLY A 109 7.32 19.09 -9.38
C GLY A 109 8.22 18.89 -8.16
N GLU A 110 7.68 19.02 -6.94
CA GLU A 110 8.43 18.91 -5.69
C GLU A 110 8.42 17.48 -5.12
N GLU A 111 9.57 17.05 -4.61
CA GLU A 111 9.73 15.88 -3.75
C GLU A 111 9.69 16.30 -2.27
N ARG A 112 8.94 15.58 -1.45
CA ARG A 112 8.88 15.80 0.01
C ARG A 112 8.95 14.48 0.76
N ARG A 113 9.73 14.47 1.84
CA ARG A 113 9.72 13.37 2.81
C ARG A 113 8.43 13.45 3.63
N LEU A 114 7.70 12.36 3.75
CA LEU A 114 6.48 12.32 4.57
C LEU A 114 6.75 12.02 6.03
N TYR A 115 7.81 11.27 6.32
CA TYR A 115 7.98 10.74 7.67
C TYR A 115 9.45 10.68 8.07
N ASP A 116 9.73 11.01 9.34
CA ASP A 116 11.06 11.00 9.95
C ASP A 116 11.25 9.90 11.01
N ASP A 117 11.08 8.63 10.62
CA ASP A 117 11.26 7.50 11.54
C ASP A 117 12.72 7.03 11.54
N PRO A 118 13.40 6.99 12.69
CA PRO A 118 14.78 6.48 12.78
C PRO A 118 14.93 5.00 12.41
N LEU A 119 13.84 4.23 12.35
CA LEU A 119 13.84 2.80 12.00
C LEU A 119 13.39 2.53 10.55
N GLY A 120 12.92 3.58 9.87
CA GLY A 120 12.63 3.62 8.45
C GLY A 120 11.32 2.95 8.01
N GLU A 121 10.86 3.37 6.83
CA GLU A 121 9.56 3.05 6.25
C GLU A 121 9.68 2.63 4.78
N TRP A 122 8.82 1.74 4.33
CA TRP A 122 8.82 1.26 2.94
C TRP A 122 7.46 0.70 2.49
N ASN A 123 7.37 0.32 1.20
CA ASN A 123 6.17 -0.21 0.55
C ASN A 123 4.92 0.68 0.71
N PRO A 124 4.98 1.98 0.32
CA PRO A 124 3.83 2.86 0.39
C PRO A 124 2.73 2.41 -0.58
N VAL A 125 1.45 2.56 -0.20
CA VAL A 125 0.26 2.34 -1.04
C VAL A 125 -0.84 3.32 -0.64
N PHE A 126 -1.36 4.10 -1.59
CA PHE A 126 -2.53 4.96 -1.36
C PHE A 126 -3.80 4.12 -1.28
N THR A 127 -4.70 4.45 -0.37
CA THR A 127 -6.06 3.90 -0.41
C THR A 127 -6.80 4.45 -1.64
N PRO A 128 -7.62 3.63 -2.34
CA PRO A 128 -8.40 4.09 -3.49
C PRO A 128 -9.31 5.29 -3.19
N ASP A 129 -9.82 5.39 -1.96
CA ASP A 129 -10.61 6.53 -1.48
C ASP A 129 -9.79 7.82 -1.22
N GLY A 130 -8.47 7.79 -1.43
CA GLY A 130 -7.59 8.95 -1.29
C GLY A 130 -7.42 9.48 0.14
N ARG A 131 -7.93 8.78 1.16
CA ARG A 131 -7.87 9.25 2.56
C ARG A 131 -6.55 8.92 3.26
N TYR A 132 -5.95 7.79 2.94
CA TYR A 132 -4.76 7.29 3.65
C TYR A 132 -3.63 6.92 2.70
N LEU A 133 -2.41 7.01 3.24
CA LEU A 133 -1.25 6.30 2.73
C LEU A 133 -0.88 5.19 3.70
N LEU A 134 -0.93 3.95 3.26
CA LEU A 134 -0.46 2.80 4.01
C LEU A 134 1.02 2.56 3.71
N PHE A 135 1.76 2.08 4.70
CA PHE A 135 3.16 1.70 4.54
C PHE A 135 3.59 0.71 5.62
N LEU A 136 4.76 0.11 5.43
CA LEU A 136 5.42 -0.71 6.44
C LEU A 136 6.43 0.13 7.20
N ALA A 137 6.42 0.02 8.53
CA ALA A 137 7.43 0.65 9.38
C ALA A 137 7.75 -0.21 10.60
N ARG A 138 8.93 0.00 11.18
CA ARG A 138 9.36 -0.63 12.42
C ARG A 138 9.31 0.38 13.54
N ARG A 139 8.13 0.85 13.91
CA ARG A 139 8.00 1.87 14.96
C ARG A 139 7.95 1.24 16.33
N ASP A 140 8.65 1.87 17.27
CA ASP A 140 8.46 1.64 18.69
C ASP A 140 7.65 2.81 19.27
N LEU A 141 6.33 2.81 19.05
CA LEU A 141 5.44 3.76 19.73
C LEU A 141 5.27 3.41 21.21
N ASP A 142 5.62 2.18 21.61
CA ASP A 142 5.49 1.64 22.96
C ASP A 142 6.89 1.38 23.55
N ALA A 143 7.64 2.46 23.83
CA ALA A 143 9.08 2.55 24.19
C ALA A 143 9.62 1.69 25.37
N ASN A 144 9.08 0.49 25.60
CA ASN A 144 9.38 -0.40 26.72
C ASN A 144 9.63 -1.87 26.29
N ARG A 145 9.79 -2.14 24.98
CA ARG A 145 10.05 -3.50 24.46
C ARG A 145 11.21 -3.55 23.45
N MET A 146 12.36 -2.99 23.81
CA MET A 146 13.56 -3.14 22.97
C MET A 146 14.13 -4.57 22.95
N TYR A 147 13.90 -5.39 23.98
CA TYR A 147 14.41 -6.75 24.07
C TYR A 147 13.46 -7.67 24.84
N ASP A 148 13.28 -8.92 24.39
CA ASP A 148 12.78 -9.97 25.29
C ASP A 148 13.89 -10.46 26.24
N ARG A 149 13.55 -11.39 27.15
CA ARG A 149 14.51 -12.04 28.07
C ARG A 149 15.62 -12.83 27.35
N THR A 150 15.58 -12.96 26.03
CA THR A 150 16.57 -13.66 25.20
C THR A 150 17.50 -12.70 24.43
N GLY A 151 17.26 -11.38 24.51
CA GLY A 151 18.10 -10.36 23.88
C GLY A 151 17.83 -10.10 22.40
N ARG A 152 16.68 -10.53 21.86
CA ARG A 152 16.25 -10.21 20.48
C ARG A 152 15.47 -8.90 20.44
N SER A 153 15.78 -8.04 19.45
CA SER A 153 14.98 -6.84 19.14
C SER A 153 13.72 -7.25 18.37
N TRP A 154 12.55 -6.84 18.86
CA TRP A 154 11.22 -7.24 18.38
C TRP A 154 10.46 -6.13 17.66
N VAL A 155 11.12 -5.07 17.18
CA VAL A 155 10.41 -4.06 16.36
C VAL A 155 10.22 -4.63 14.95
N LEU A 156 9.20 -5.47 14.83
CA LEU A 156 8.81 -6.11 13.58
C LEU A 156 8.17 -5.06 12.67
N PRO A 157 8.40 -5.14 11.35
CA PRO A 157 7.65 -4.31 10.42
C PRO A 157 6.16 -4.66 10.50
N GLU A 158 5.35 -3.62 10.71
CA GLU A 158 3.89 -3.68 10.80
C GLU A 158 3.26 -2.71 9.81
N VAL A 159 1.95 -2.83 9.59
CA VAL A 159 1.21 -1.92 8.71
C VAL A 159 0.85 -0.66 9.47
N TYR A 160 1.17 0.49 8.90
CA TYR A 160 0.81 1.81 9.38
C TYR A 160 -0.07 2.53 8.36
N ALA A 161 -0.93 3.40 8.87
CA ALA A 161 -1.72 4.33 8.06
C ALA A 161 -1.37 5.75 8.46
N LEU A 162 -1.09 6.58 7.45
CA LEU A 162 -1.05 8.03 7.57
C LEU A 162 -2.32 8.61 6.95
N ALA A 163 -3.12 9.32 7.75
CA ALA A 163 -4.21 10.12 7.22
C ALA A 163 -3.65 11.29 6.41
N LEU A 164 -4.04 11.43 5.15
CA LEU A 164 -3.47 12.42 4.22
C LEU A 164 -3.97 13.84 4.49
N GLN A 165 -5.19 13.96 5.02
CA GLN A 165 -5.77 15.22 5.48
C GLN A 165 -5.90 15.23 7.00
N LYS A 166 -6.25 16.39 7.57
CA LYS A 166 -6.66 16.49 8.98
C LYS A 166 -8.05 15.88 9.12
N GLU A 167 -8.14 14.77 9.83
CA GLU A 167 -9.42 14.14 10.15
C GLU A 167 -10.13 14.98 11.22
N ALA A 168 -11.44 15.21 11.03
CA ALA A 168 -12.24 16.01 11.95
C ALA A 168 -12.62 15.23 13.22
N GLU A 169 -12.63 13.91 13.15
CA GLU A 169 -12.97 12.97 14.22
C GLU A 169 -12.02 11.77 14.12
N ASP A 170 -11.55 11.26 15.27
CA ASP A 170 -10.67 10.10 15.30
C ASP A 170 -11.51 8.84 14.99
N PRO A 171 -11.18 8.06 13.94
CA PRO A 171 -11.97 6.89 13.54
C PRO A 171 -12.00 5.77 14.59
N ASP A 172 -11.05 5.77 15.53
CA ASP A 172 -11.00 4.83 16.66
C ASP A 172 -11.60 5.44 17.95
N GLU A 173 -12.06 6.70 17.92
CA GLU A 173 -12.81 7.29 19.03
C GLU A 173 -14.10 6.46 19.19
N PRO A 174 -14.34 5.89 20.39
CA PRO A 174 -15.57 5.15 20.62
C PRO A 174 -16.71 6.12 20.37
N LYS A 175 -17.50 5.87 19.32
CA LYS A 175 -18.73 6.63 19.08
C LYS A 175 -19.54 6.52 20.35
N ASP A 176 -19.71 7.65 21.05
CA ASP A 176 -20.54 7.71 22.25
C ASP A 176 -21.90 7.11 21.90
N VAL A 177 -22.13 5.88 22.36
CA VAL A 177 -23.40 5.20 22.18
C VAL A 177 -24.34 5.91 23.14
N ASP A 178 -24.94 6.98 22.64
CA ASP A 178 -25.90 7.79 23.37
C ASP A 178 -27.03 6.86 23.84
N ASP A 179 -27.00 6.56 25.14
CA ASP A 179 -27.79 5.56 25.85
C ASP A 179 -29.26 5.99 25.88
N LYS A 180 -29.92 5.93 24.72
CA LYS A 180 -31.37 6.07 24.62
C LYS A 180 -32.01 4.79 25.12
N LYS A 181 -32.15 4.74 26.45
CA LYS A 181 -33.23 4.05 27.16
C LYS A 181 -34.56 4.26 26.41
N LYS A 182 -34.96 3.27 25.61
CA LYS A 182 -36.36 2.97 25.39
C LYS A 182 -36.67 1.67 26.12
N LYS A 183 -37.37 1.85 27.24
CA LYS A 183 -38.41 0.91 27.67
C LYS A 183 -39.23 0.55 26.44
N ASP A 184 -39.37 -0.74 26.17
CA ASP A 184 -40.68 -1.39 26.31
C ASP A 184 -40.44 -2.83 26.75
N LYS A 185 -41.41 -3.31 27.51
CA LYS A 185 -41.43 -4.52 28.31
C LYS A 185 -42.58 -5.39 27.78
N ASP A 186 -42.51 -6.67 28.14
CA ASP A 186 -43.54 -7.72 28.06
C ASP A 186 -43.31 -8.66 26.86
N GLU A 187 -42.73 -9.87 27.07
CA GLU A 187 -43.36 -11.13 27.58
C GLU A 187 -44.22 -11.76 26.45
N ASP A 188 -44.06 -13.00 25.98
CA ASP A 188 -43.64 -14.27 26.59
C ASP A 188 -43.24 -15.33 25.52
N GLU A 189 -42.49 -16.36 25.98
CA GLU A 189 -42.58 -17.85 25.76
C GLU A 189 -43.10 -18.37 24.39
N ASP A 190 -42.65 -19.48 23.78
CA ASP A 190 -41.80 -20.62 24.11
C ASP A 190 -41.70 -21.48 22.81
N GLU A 191 -40.86 -22.53 22.88
CA GLU A 191 -40.88 -23.79 22.12
C GLU A 191 -40.01 -23.93 20.83
N GLU A 192 -39.05 -24.87 20.99
CA GLU A 192 -38.31 -25.62 19.99
C GLU A 192 -39.26 -26.40 19.08
N ASP A 193 -38.91 -26.57 17.81
CA ASP A 193 -38.92 -27.90 17.17
C ASP A 193 -38.10 -27.88 15.88
N GLU A 194 -37.25 -28.91 15.78
CA GLU A 194 -36.58 -29.36 14.56
C GLU A 194 -37.64 -29.93 13.61
N ASP A 195 -37.54 -29.63 12.31
CA ASP A 195 -37.59 -30.69 11.30
C ASP A 195 -37.19 -30.16 9.92
N ALA A 196 -36.48 -31.04 9.22
CA ALA A 196 -36.01 -30.90 7.86
C ALA A 196 -37.17 -30.95 6.87
N ASP A 197 -37.03 -30.26 5.74
CA ASP A 197 -37.48 -30.80 4.46
C ASP A 197 -36.59 -30.29 3.32
N GLU A 198 -36.25 -31.25 2.47
CA GLU A 198 -35.62 -31.11 1.17
C GLU A 198 -36.54 -30.33 0.22
N ASP A 199 -35.96 -29.60 -0.72
CA ASP A 199 -36.21 -29.72 -2.17
C ASP A 199 -36.07 -28.40 -2.95
N GLU A 200 -35.64 -28.61 -4.19
CA GLU A 200 -35.76 -27.78 -5.38
C GLU A 200 -34.65 -26.75 -5.68
N ASP A 201 -33.76 -27.22 -6.55
CA ASP A 201 -32.95 -26.46 -7.49
C ASP A 201 -33.80 -25.39 -8.21
N GLU A 202 -33.60 -24.12 -7.88
CA GLU A 202 -33.91 -23.01 -8.77
C GLU A 202 -32.59 -22.43 -9.28
N ASP A 203 -32.32 -22.67 -10.57
CA ASP A 203 -31.33 -21.96 -11.36
C ASP A 203 -31.70 -20.47 -11.37
N GLU A 204 -31.25 -19.70 -10.38
CA GLU A 204 -31.22 -18.25 -10.47
C GLU A 204 -30.12 -17.88 -11.49
N ASP A 205 -30.55 -17.50 -12.69
CA ASP A 205 -29.72 -16.76 -13.63
C ASP A 205 -29.18 -15.51 -12.90
N GLU A 206 -27.97 -15.60 -12.33
CA GLU A 206 -27.23 -14.45 -11.83
C GLU A 206 -27.07 -13.49 -13.01
N GLU A 207 -27.90 -12.45 -13.05
CA GLU A 207 -27.65 -11.25 -13.84
C GLU A 207 -26.27 -10.77 -13.42
N ILE A 208 -25.27 -11.02 -14.28
CA ILE A 208 -23.94 -10.46 -14.14
C ILE A 208 -24.14 -8.94 -14.15
N GLU A 209 -24.10 -8.33 -12.97
CA GLU A 209 -24.11 -6.88 -12.83
C GLU A 209 -23.04 -6.33 -13.78
N GLU A 210 -23.46 -5.48 -14.71
CA GLU A 210 -22.53 -4.82 -15.62
C GLU A 210 -21.42 -4.19 -14.77
N PRO A 211 -20.14 -4.37 -15.13
CA PRO A 211 -19.04 -3.88 -14.32
C PRO A 211 -19.24 -2.40 -14.08
N ALA A 212 -19.37 -2.03 -12.80
CA ALA A 212 -19.59 -0.66 -12.37
C ALA A 212 -18.63 0.28 -13.12
N GLU A 213 -19.19 1.35 -13.69
CA GLU A 213 -18.38 2.37 -14.37
C GLU A 213 -17.23 2.82 -13.44
N PRO A 214 -16.01 3.02 -13.97
CA PRO A 214 -14.86 3.35 -13.15
C PRO A 214 -15.17 4.63 -12.36
N ALA A 215 -15.13 4.53 -11.02
CA ALA A 215 -15.37 5.66 -10.13
C ALA A 215 -14.45 6.82 -10.52
N GLU A 216 -15.01 8.04 -10.57
CA GLU A 216 -14.22 9.24 -10.86
C GLU A 216 -13.03 9.34 -9.88
N PRO A 217 -11.84 9.78 -10.36
CA PRO A 217 -10.64 9.80 -9.55
C PRO A 217 -10.81 10.69 -8.32
N VAL A 218 -10.66 10.09 -7.14
CA VAL A 218 -10.76 10.82 -5.87
C VAL A 218 -9.54 11.73 -5.71
N GLU A 219 -9.78 13.03 -5.60
CA GLU A 219 -8.71 14.01 -5.43
C GLU A 219 -7.95 13.81 -4.12
N VAL A 220 -6.62 13.68 -4.25
CA VAL A 220 -5.72 13.49 -3.12
C VAL A 220 -5.01 14.79 -2.79
N ALA A 221 -5.26 15.27 -1.58
CA ALA A 221 -4.50 16.38 -0.99
C ALA A 221 -3.75 15.89 0.24
N ILE A 222 -2.47 16.24 0.33
CA ILE A 222 -1.58 15.88 1.43
C ILE A 222 -1.33 17.13 2.27
N ALA A 223 -1.87 17.18 3.48
CA ALA A 223 -1.41 18.10 4.50
C ALA A 223 -0.03 17.62 5.00
N PHE A 224 0.94 18.51 5.17
CA PHE A 224 2.30 18.14 5.60
C PHE A 224 2.56 18.47 7.08
N GLU A 225 1.61 19.09 7.75
CA GLU A 225 1.67 19.40 9.17
C GLU A 225 1.25 18.20 10.01
N ASP A 226 1.84 18.04 11.20
CA ASP A 226 1.40 17.07 12.20
C ASP A 226 1.33 15.61 11.70
N LEU A 227 2.22 15.22 10.77
CA LEU A 227 2.23 13.89 10.14
C LEU A 227 2.37 12.76 11.18
N ASP A 228 3.16 12.98 12.23
CA ASP A 228 3.33 12.05 13.35
C ASP A 228 2.02 11.76 14.09
N MET A 229 1.22 12.80 14.31
CA MET A 229 -0.05 12.72 15.04
C MET A 229 -1.17 12.06 14.21
N ARG A 230 -1.00 12.04 12.88
CA ARG A 230 -1.93 11.43 11.91
C ARG A 230 -1.51 10.05 11.46
N THR A 231 -0.43 9.52 12.05
CA THR A 231 0.10 8.20 11.73
C THR A 231 -0.24 7.24 12.85
N ARG A 232 -0.88 6.12 12.50
CA ARG A 232 -1.23 5.07 13.46
C ARG A 232 -0.86 3.68 12.95
N ARG A 233 -0.61 2.78 13.91
CA ARG A 233 -0.40 1.36 13.65
C ARG A 233 -1.74 0.68 13.41
N LEU A 234 -1.88 -0.09 12.33
CA LEU A 234 -3.10 -0.85 12.02
C LEU A 234 -3.07 -2.29 12.51
N THR A 235 -1.88 -2.89 12.66
CA THR A 235 -1.74 -4.32 12.98
C THR A 235 -0.97 -4.52 14.29
N HIS A 236 -1.21 -5.64 14.97
CA HIS A 236 -0.44 -6.08 16.13
C HIS A 236 -0.01 -7.55 15.92
N MET A 237 1.01 -7.74 15.09
CA MET A 237 1.42 -9.05 14.60
C MET A 237 2.52 -9.67 15.47
N VAL A 238 2.45 -10.99 15.62
CA VAL A 238 3.53 -11.78 16.24
C VAL A 238 4.68 -12.02 15.25
N GLU A 239 4.36 -12.06 13.95
CA GLU A 239 5.31 -12.29 12.87
C GLU A 239 5.44 -11.03 11.99
N PRO A 240 6.64 -10.77 11.44
CA PRO A 240 6.88 -9.56 10.67
C PRO A 240 6.17 -9.56 9.32
N VAL A 241 5.63 -8.40 8.94
CA VAL A 241 5.04 -8.15 7.62
C VAL A 241 6.14 -7.74 6.64
N TRP A 242 6.36 -8.52 5.59
CA TRP A 242 7.44 -8.29 4.62
C TRP A 242 6.95 -8.07 3.18
N SER A 243 5.69 -8.33 2.88
CA SER A 243 5.17 -8.25 1.51
C SER A 243 4.78 -6.82 1.10
N SER A 244 4.52 -6.64 -0.20
CA SER A 244 3.72 -5.51 -0.67
C SER A 244 2.32 -5.56 -0.05
N LEU A 245 1.73 -4.39 0.18
CA LEU A 245 0.34 -4.24 0.57
C LEU A 245 -0.54 -4.23 -0.69
N LEU A 246 -1.66 -4.95 -0.67
CA LEU A 246 -2.69 -4.88 -1.71
C LEU A 246 -3.99 -4.42 -1.05
N ILE A 247 -4.68 -3.48 -1.67
CA ILE A 247 -5.90 -2.89 -1.14
C ILE A 247 -7.03 -3.14 -2.14
N THR A 248 -8.20 -3.53 -1.65
CA THR A 248 -9.41 -3.64 -2.48
C THR A 248 -9.87 -2.26 -2.96
N SER A 249 -10.58 -2.22 -4.09
CA SER A 249 -11.06 -0.97 -4.71
C SER A 249 -12.01 -0.18 -3.81
N ASP A 250 -12.75 -0.86 -2.92
CA ASP A 250 -13.59 -0.26 -1.88
C ASP A 250 -12.81 0.37 -0.71
N SER A 251 -11.48 0.22 -0.69
CA SER A 251 -10.57 0.64 0.40
C SER A 251 -10.80 -0.06 1.76
N GLU A 252 -11.62 -1.10 1.82
CA GLU A 252 -12.03 -1.73 3.08
C GLU A 252 -11.09 -2.86 3.52
N ARG A 253 -10.35 -3.48 2.59
CA ARG A 253 -9.54 -4.67 2.87
C ARG A 253 -8.10 -4.48 2.40
N VAL A 254 -7.17 -4.86 3.27
CA VAL A 254 -5.73 -4.88 2.98
C VAL A 254 -5.23 -6.32 3.13
N ILE A 255 -4.58 -6.82 2.09
CA ILE A 255 -3.89 -8.11 2.09
C ILE A 255 -2.39 -7.86 2.24
N PHE A 256 -1.78 -8.63 3.15
CA PHE A 256 -0.35 -8.66 3.37
C PHE A 256 0.10 -10.05 3.79
N GLY A 257 1.37 -10.37 3.52
CA GLY A 257 2.02 -11.61 3.87
C GLY A 257 3.01 -11.42 5.01
N VAL A 258 2.99 -12.38 5.93
CA VAL A 258 3.95 -12.51 7.03
C VAL A 258 4.99 -13.57 6.71
N SER A 259 6.18 -13.45 7.28
CA SER A 259 7.24 -14.46 7.15
C SER A 259 7.57 -15.06 8.50
N GLU A 260 7.22 -16.33 8.70
CA GLU A 260 7.62 -17.10 9.87
C GLU A 260 8.99 -17.76 9.61
N SER A 261 9.95 -17.61 10.52
CA SER A 261 11.17 -18.41 10.46
C SER A 261 10.87 -19.86 10.84
N ARG A 262 10.87 -20.79 9.88
CA ARG A 262 10.79 -22.23 10.18
C ARG A 262 12.03 -22.67 10.96
N GLY A 263 11.91 -22.79 12.29
CA GLY A 263 12.94 -23.44 13.10
C GLY A 263 12.80 -23.29 14.61
N ASP A 264 11.85 -24.02 15.23
CA ASP A 264 12.16 -24.94 16.35
C ASP A 264 10.97 -25.88 16.66
N LYS A 265 10.49 -26.65 15.66
CA LYS A 265 9.80 -27.91 16.00
C LYS A 265 10.88 -28.94 16.32
N ARG A 266 11.47 -28.87 17.52
CA ARG A 266 12.08 -30.05 18.13
C ARG A 266 10.95 -31.04 18.37
N VAL A 267 10.78 -31.93 17.40
CA VAL A 267 10.04 -33.17 17.59
C VAL A 267 10.76 -33.90 18.73
N GLY A 268 10.13 -33.96 19.89
CA GLY A 268 10.60 -34.76 21.01
C GLY A 268 10.68 -36.22 20.55
N VAL A 269 11.84 -36.82 20.76
CA VAL A 269 12.07 -38.26 20.69
C VAL A 269 11.42 -38.93 21.90
#